data_AF-A0A4R1MZW7-F1
#
_entry.id   AF-A0A4R1MZW7-F1
#
_cell.length_a   1.000
_cell.length_b   1.000
_cell.length_c   1.000
_cell.angle_alpha   90.00
_cell.angle_beta   90.00
_cell.angle_gamma   90.00
#
_symmetry.space_group_name_H-M   'P 1'
#
loop_
_entity.id
_entity.type
_entity.pdbx_description
1 polymer ?
#
loop_
_entity_poly.entity_id
_entity_poly.type
_entity_poly.pdbx_seq_one_letter_code
_entity_poly.pdbx_strand_id
1 'polypeptide(L)'
;KRIHFAHMRNVKITGPNSFEESAHPSQYGSLDMVEILKAYKEVGFEGPMRPDHGRMIWGETGKPGYGLYDRALGATYLIGVWEALEKTL
;
A
#
# COMPACT_ATOMS: atom_id res chain seq x y z
N LYS A 1 6.83 -19.62 -0.92
CA LYS A 1 5.56 -19.61 -0.15
C LYS A 1 5.80 -19.57 1.36
N ARG A 2 6.26 -18.43 1.91
CA ARG A 2 6.45 -18.20 3.36
C ARG A 2 5.80 -16.90 3.86
N ILE A 3 5.15 -16.19 2.94
CA ILE A 3 4.42 -14.95 3.24
C ILE A 3 2.98 -15.37 3.47
N HIS A 4 2.49 -15.15 4.70
CA HIS A 4 1.14 -15.57 5.11
C HIS A 4 0.17 -14.40 5.25
N PHE A 5 0.69 -13.17 5.31
CA PHE A 5 -0.10 -11.94 5.41
C PHE A 5 0.73 -10.75 4.90
N ALA A 6 0.06 -9.77 4.30
CA ALA A 6 0.71 -8.64 3.64
C ALA A 6 0.16 -7.29 4.13
N HIS A 7 1.05 -6.42 4.58
CA HIS A 7 0.77 -5.01 4.85
C HIS A 7 1.29 -4.18 3.68
N MET A 8 0.39 -3.59 2.91
CA MET A 8 0.73 -2.85 1.70
C MET A 8 0.52 -1.36 1.93
N ARG A 9 1.59 -0.66 2.29
CA ARG A 9 1.65 0.78 2.47
C ARG A 9 2.87 1.36 1.78
N ASN A 10 2.87 2.66 1.56
CA ASN A 10 4.00 3.37 0.99
C ASN A 10 4.54 4.41 1.98
N VAL A 11 5.85 4.61 1.94
CA VAL A 11 6.55 5.61 2.75
C VAL A 11 7.32 6.55 1.84
N LYS A 12 7.48 7.81 2.27
CA LYS A 12 8.39 8.75 1.62
C LYS A 12 9.69 8.82 2.41
N ILE A 13 10.81 8.43 1.80
CA ILE A 13 12.14 8.61 2.38
C ILE A 13 12.51 10.09 2.27
N THR A 14 12.73 10.73 3.41
CA THR A 14 13.00 12.18 3.52
C THR A 14 14.46 12.48 3.86
N GLY A 15 15.24 11.46 4.23
CA GLY A 15 16.67 11.59 4.48
C GLY A 15 17.30 10.31 5.03
N PRO A 16 18.58 10.34 5.40
CA PRO A 16 19.27 9.19 6.02
C PRO A 16 18.54 8.74 7.29
N ASN A 17 18.06 7.49 7.31
CA ASN A 17 17.27 6.92 8.42
C ASN A 17 16.00 7.72 8.79
N SER A 18 15.42 8.47 7.84
CA SER A 18 14.20 9.26 8.07
C SER A 18 13.19 9.04 6.96
N PHE A 19 11.92 8.89 7.35
CA PHE A 19 10.79 8.73 6.44
C PHE A 19 9.49 9.20 7.09
N GLU A 20 8.47 9.41 6.26
CA GLU A 20 7.08 9.65 6.67
C GLU A 20 6.12 8.68 5.96
N GLU A 21 4.97 8.42 6.57
CA GLU A 21 3.88 7.68 5.91
C GLU A 21 3.31 8.52 4.76
N SER A 22 3.06 7.90 3.62
CA SER A 22 2.58 8.57 2.40
C SER A 22 1.29 7.95 1.87
N ALA A 23 0.68 8.58 0.87
CA ALA A 23 -0.41 7.93 0.14
C ALA A 23 0.10 6.67 -0.57
N HIS A 24 -0.75 5.65 -0.70
CA HIS A 24 -0.38 4.37 -1.30
C HIS A 24 0.20 4.44 -2.72
N PRO A 25 -0.29 5.28 -3.67
CA PRO A 25 0.22 5.26 -5.03
C PRO A 25 1.73 5.55 -5.12
N SER A 26 2.45 4.82 -5.99
CA SER A 26 3.93 4.87 -6.09
C SER A 26 4.48 6.29 -6.20
N GLN A 27 3.78 7.17 -6.94
CA GLN A 27 4.20 8.56 -7.16
C GLN A 27 4.29 9.42 -5.89
N TYR A 28 3.57 9.07 -4.82
CA TYR A 28 3.55 9.85 -3.58
C TYR A 28 4.57 9.40 -2.55
N GLY A 29 5.09 8.18 -2.69
CA GLY A 29 6.08 7.62 -1.77
C GLY A 29 7.48 7.51 -2.39
N SER A 30 8.20 6.52 -1.90
CA SER A 30 9.54 6.11 -2.35
C SER A 30 9.58 4.64 -2.75
N LEU A 31 8.49 3.89 -2.56
CA LEU A 31 8.38 2.50 -2.97
C LEU A 31 7.55 2.39 -4.26
N ASP A 32 8.00 1.52 -5.16
CA ASP A 32 7.22 1.14 -6.34
C ASP A 32 6.20 0.06 -5.94
N MET A 33 4.98 0.51 -5.66
CA MET A 33 3.90 -0.39 -5.27
C MET A 33 3.43 -1.30 -6.39
N VAL A 34 3.62 -0.93 -7.67
CA VAL A 34 3.22 -1.78 -8.80
C VAL A 34 4.17 -2.97 -8.89
N GLU A 35 5.49 -2.72 -8.83
CA GLU A 35 6.49 -3.79 -8.84
C GLU A 35 6.40 -4.68 -7.59
N ILE A 36 6.10 -4.11 -6.41
CA ILE A 36 5.86 -4.91 -5.20
C ILE A 36 4.65 -5.85 -5.38
N LEU A 37 3.51 -5.34 -5.86
CA LEU A 37 2.32 -6.17 -6.09
C LEU A 37 2.55 -7.23 -7.17
N LYS A 38 3.28 -6.88 -8.23
CA LYS A 38 3.71 -7.81 -9.28
C LYS A 38 4.55 -8.94 -8.70
N ALA A 39 5.55 -8.64 -7.89
CA ALA A 39 6.36 -9.67 -7.23
C ALA A 39 5.52 -10.61 -6.36
N TYR A 40 4.51 -10.09 -5.64
CA TYR A 40 3.57 -10.90 -4.87
C TYR A 40 2.74 -11.85 -5.77
N LYS A 41 2.27 -11.36 -6.92
CA LYS A 41 1.51 -12.16 -7.88
C LYS A 41 2.39 -13.24 -8.53
N GLU A 42 3.61 -12.91 -8.95
CA GLU A 42 4.56 -13.85 -9.57
C GLU A 42 4.94 -15.01 -8.64
N VAL A 43 5.04 -14.77 -7.33
CA VAL A 43 5.29 -15.86 -6.34
C VAL A 43 4.03 -16.63 -5.95
N GLY A 44 2.88 -16.33 -6.57
CA GLY A 44 1.60 -16.98 -6.32
C GLY A 44 1.05 -16.72 -4.92
N PHE A 45 1.11 -15.47 -4.44
CA PHE A 45 0.51 -15.10 -3.17
C PHE A 45 -1.02 -15.03 -3.27
N GLU A 46 -1.71 -15.83 -2.44
CA GLU A 46 -3.18 -15.89 -2.34
C GLU A 46 -3.67 -15.52 -0.93
N GLY A 47 -2.78 -15.00 -0.08
CA GLY A 47 -3.07 -14.68 1.31
C GLY A 47 -3.79 -13.33 1.48
N PRO A 48 -4.24 -13.03 2.70
CA PRO A 48 -4.86 -11.74 3.00
C PRO A 48 -3.87 -10.58 2.83
N MET A 49 -4.41 -9.42 2.45
CA MET A 49 -3.66 -8.18 2.28
C MET A 49 -4.47 -7.02 2.86
N ARG A 50 -3.81 -6.06 3.49
CA ARG A 50 -4.44 -4.80 3.93
C ARG A 50 -3.61 -3.58 3.56
N PRO A 51 -4.21 -2.40 3.36
CA PRO A 51 -3.50 -1.13 3.06
C PRO A 51 -2.63 -0.61 4.21
N ASP A 52 -2.64 -1.29 5.36
CA ASP A 52 -1.96 -0.92 6.60
C ASP A 52 -2.34 0.45 7.16
N HIS A 53 -1.47 1.45 7.01
CA HIS A 53 -1.69 2.82 7.49
C HIS A 53 -2.08 3.76 6.35
N GLY A 54 -2.76 4.85 6.69
CA GLY A 54 -3.08 5.95 5.78
C GLY A 54 -2.97 7.31 6.49
N ARG A 55 -2.89 8.39 5.71
CA ARG A 55 -2.86 9.75 6.23
C ARG A 55 -4.21 10.14 6.84
N MET A 56 -4.16 11.04 7.82
CA MET A 56 -5.35 11.71 8.34
C MET A 56 -5.80 12.77 7.34
N ILE A 57 -6.81 12.47 6.53
CA ILE A 57 -7.35 13.38 5.51
C ILE A 57 -8.77 13.82 5.85
N TRP A 58 -9.23 14.92 5.24
CA TRP A 58 -10.62 15.38 5.32
C TRP A 58 -11.17 15.57 6.74
N GLY A 59 -10.33 16.07 7.64
CA GLY A 59 -10.71 16.35 9.03
C GLY A 59 -10.95 15.11 9.88
N GLU A 60 -10.49 13.93 9.45
CA GLU A 60 -10.55 12.74 10.29
C GLU A 60 -9.68 12.92 11.55
N THR A 61 -10.12 12.31 12.65
CA THR A 61 -9.42 12.29 13.93
C THR A 61 -9.36 10.86 14.45
N GLY A 62 -8.45 10.59 15.39
CA GLY A 62 -8.32 9.28 16.02
C GLY A 62 -6.88 8.80 16.06
N LYS A 63 -6.69 7.47 16.07
CA LYS A 63 -5.36 6.86 16.14
C LYS A 63 -4.58 7.12 14.84
N PRO A 64 -3.38 7.74 14.89
CA PRO A 64 -2.57 8.00 13.70
C PRO A 64 -2.39 6.75 12.84
N GLY A 65 -2.62 6.89 11.53
CA GLY A 65 -2.53 5.78 10.57
C GLY A 65 -3.80 4.94 10.43
N TYR A 66 -4.78 5.07 11.32
CA TYR A 66 -5.92 4.14 11.41
C TYR A 66 -7.30 4.76 11.11
N GLY A 67 -7.40 6.01 10.69
CA GLY A 67 -8.70 6.51 10.24
C GLY A 67 -9.11 5.90 8.90
N LEU A 68 -10.33 6.21 8.48
CA LEU A 68 -11.04 5.46 7.45
C LEU A 68 -10.54 5.82 6.04
N TYR A 69 -10.34 7.11 5.78
CA TYR A 69 -10.42 7.63 4.43
C TYR A 69 -9.23 7.22 3.57
N ASP A 70 -8.01 7.53 3.99
CA ASP A 70 -6.83 7.25 3.17
C ASP A 70 -6.50 5.75 3.13
N ARG A 71 -6.93 4.97 4.15
CA ARG A 71 -6.88 3.50 4.09
C ARG A 71 -7.86 2.92 3.07
N ALA A 72 -9.08 3.47 2.98
CA ALA A 72 -10.05 3.05 1.97
C ALA A 72 -9.54 3.37 0.56
N LEU A 73 -8.99 4.57 0.35
CA LEU A 73 -8.34 4.94 -0.91
C LEU A 73 -7.19 3.97 -1.25
N GLY A 74 -6.33 3.68 -0.27
CA GLY A 74 -5.27 2.69 -0.41
C GLY A 74 -5.77 1.31 -0.84
N ALA A 75 -6.82 0.79 -0.20
CA ALA A 75 -7.40 -0.50 -0.56
C ALA A 75 -7.90 -0.53 -2.01
N THR A 76 -8.61 0.51 -2.45
CA THR A 76 -9.10 0.59 -3.84
C THR A 76 -7.97 0.68 -4.86
N TYR A 77 -6.91 1.44 -4.56
CA TYR A 77 -5.70 1.50 -5.37
C TYR A 77 -5.03 0.12 -5.52
N LEU A 78 -4.82 -0.59 -4.41
CA LEU A 78 -4.19 -1.92 -4.42
C LEU A 78 -5.00 -2.93 -5.23
N ILE A 79 -6.34 -2.92 -5.10
CA ILE A 79 -7.24 -3.76 -5.89
C ILE A 79 -7.11 -3.44 -7.38
N GLY A 80 -7.12 -2.15 -7.76
CA GLY A 80 -6.99 -1.73 -9.15
C GLY A 80 -5.67 -2.18 -9.79
N VAL A 81 -4.55 -2.03 -9.07
CA VAL A 81 -3.25 -2.52 -9.56
C VAL A 81 -3.24 -4.05 -9.65
N TRP A 82 -3.79 -4.75 -8.65
CA TRP A 82 -3.84 -6.22 -8.65
C TRP A 82 -4.65 -6.78 -9.82
N GLU A 83 -5.82 -6.19 -10.11
CA GLU A 83 -6.66 -6.54 -11.25
C GLU A 83 -5.94 -6.26 -12.58
N ALA A 84 -5.30 -5.09 -12.72
CA ALA A 84 -4.56 -4.75 -13.92
C ALA A 84 -3.45 -5.77 -14.19
N LEU A 85 -2.65 -6.09 -13.17
CA LEU A 85 -1.59 -7.10 -13.25
C LEU A 85 -2.14 -8.50 -13.57
N GLU A 86 -3.36 -8.83 -13.17
CA GLU A 86 -4.01 -10.10 -13.57
C GLU A 86 -4.25 -10.22 -15.06
N LYS A 87 -4.51 -9.09 -15.72
CA LYS A 87 -4.87 -9.03 -17.13
C LYS A 87 -3.66 -8.84 -18.05
N THR A 88 -2.50 -8.46 -17.49
CA THR A 88 -1.32 -8.09 -18.26
C THR A 88 -0.09 -8.98 -18.02
N LEU A 89 -0.12 -9.85 -17.02
CA LEU A 89 0.88 -10.91 -16.78
C LEU A 89 0.36 -12.24 -17.32
#